data_AF-B1HXP6-F1
#
_entry.id   AF-B1HXP6-F1
#
_cell.length_a   1.000
_cell.length_b   1.000
_cell.length_c   1.000
_cell.angle_alpha   90.00
_cell.angle_beta   90.00
_cell.angle_gamma   90.00
#
_symmetry.space_group_name_H-M   'P 1'
#
loop_
_entity.id
_entity.type
_entity.pdbx_description
1 polymer ?
#
loop_
_entity_poly.entity_id
_entity_poly.type
_entity_poly.pdbx_seq_one_letter_code
_entity_poly.pdbx_strand_id
1 'polypeptide(L)' 'MCQHAAECVKGLPEVFNVKAKPWIAPDQAAVKNVVEVINRCPSGALKYKR' A
#
# COMPACT_ATOMS: atom_id res chain seq x y z
N MET A 1 5.89 -2.80 11.75
CA MET A 1 7.19 -2.80 11.04
C MET A 1 7.02 -3.59 9.75
N CYS A 2 7.57 -3.14 8.62
CA CYS A 2 7.44 -3.86 7.34
C CYS A 2 8.32 -5.12 7.33
N GLN A 3 7.78 -6.25 6.86
CA GLN A 3 8.53 -7.50 6.64
C GLN A 3 8.91 -7.73 5.16
N HIS A 4 8.71 -6.75 4.28
CA HIS A 4 9.02 -6.82 2.84
C HIS A 4 8.34 -7.99 2.08
N ALA A 5 7.12 -8.37 2.47
CA ALA A 5 6.31 -9.37 1.77
C ALA A 5 5.87 -8.94 0.34
N ALA A 6 6.05 -7.67 -0.02
CA ALA A 6 5.70 -7.07 -1.30
C ALA A 6 4.19 -7.06 -1.65
N GLU A 7 3.31 -7.37 -0.70
CA GLU A 7 1.84 -7.32 -0.89
C GLU A 7 1.35 -5.93 -1.34
N CYS A 8 1.92 -4.85 -0.79
CA CYS A 8 1.56 -3.49 -1.17
C CYS A 8 1.92 -3.17 -2.61
N VAL A 9 3.20 -3.35 -2.98
CA VAL A 9 3.71 -3.02 -4.32
C VAL A 9 3.19 -3.95 -5.41
N LYS A 10 2.88 -5.21 -5.10
CA LYS A 10 2.28 -6.15 -6.05
C LYS A 10 0.77 -5.98 -6.17
N GLY A 11 0.10 -5.67 -5.06
CA GLY A 11 -1.36 -5.55 -5.01
C GLY A 11 -1.88 -4.24 -5.60
N LEU A 12 -1.13 -3.14 -5.49
CA LEU A 12 -1.55 -1.84 -6.00
C LEU A 12 -0.34 -0.99 -6.45
N PRO A 13 0.34 -1.36 -7.55
CA PRO A 13 1.56 -0.68 -8.00
C PRO A 13 1.35 0.77 -8.41
N GLU A 14 0.12 1.16 -8.79
CA GLU A 14 -0.26 2.55 -9.07
C GLU A 14 -0.21 3.44 -7.81
N VAL A 15 -0.43 2.85 -6.64
CA VAL A 15 -0.37 3.53 -5.34
C VAL A 15 0.97 3.34 -4.65
N PHE A 16 1.47 2.11 -4.59
CA PHE A 16 2.70 1.75 -3.87
C PHE A 16 3.83 1.52 -4.85
N ASN A 17 4.68 2.53 -5.02
CA ASN A 17 5.82 2.48 -5.92
C ASN A 17 7.10 2.90 -5.22
N VAL A 18 7.94 1.91 -4.87
CA VAL A 18 9.24 2.13 -4.20
C VAL A 18 10.25 2.94 -5.03
N LYS A 19 10.04 3.08 -6.35
CA LYS A 19 10.88 3.92 -7.22
C LYS A 19 10.38 5.36 -7.31
N ALA A 20 9.15 5.64 -6.90
CA ALA A 20 8.57 6.97 -6.92
C ALA A 20 8.90 7.76 -5.65
N LYS A 21 8.84 9.10 -5.75
CA LYS A 21 8.91 10.03 -4.61
C LYS A 21 7.76 11.04 -4.72
N PRO A 22 6.76 10.99 -3.83
CA PRO A 22 6.56 10.03 -2.74
C PRO A 22 6.30 8.60 -3.22
N TRP A 23 6.65 7.59 -2.41
CA TRP A 23 6.49 6.17 -2.76
C TRP A 23 5.06 5.64 -2.57
N ILE A 24 4.19 6.44 -1.94
CA ILE A 24 2.77 6.16 -1.76
C ILE A 24 1.98 7.30 -2.41
N ALA A 25 1.12 6.97 -3.37
CA ALA A 25 0.21 7.88 -4.05
C ALA A 25 -1.25 7.40 -3.88
N PRO A 26 -1.90 7.67 -2.72
CA PRO A 26 -3.21 7.10 -2.39
C PRO A 26 -4.35 7.59 -3.29
N ASP A 27 -4.15 8.70 -3.99
CA ASP A 27 -5.12 9.30 -4.93
C ASP A 27 -5.21 8.53 -6.26
N GLN A 28 -4.22 7.68 -6.57
CA GLN A 28 -4.18 6.93 -7.83
C GLN A 28 -5.17 5.76 -7.88
N ALA A 29 -5.82 5.40 -6.77
CA ALA A 29 -6.78 4.33 -6.70
C ALA A 29 -7.94 4.64 -5.75
N ALA A 30 -9.03 3.89 -5.88
CA ALA A 30 -10.14 3.98 -4.93
C ALA A 30 -9.70 3.59 -3.51
N VAL A 31 -10.17 4.34 -2.51
CA VAL A 31 -9.88 4.09 -1.08
C VAL A 31 -10.13 2.64 -0.68
N LYS A 32 -11.19 2.01 -1.20
CA LYS A 32 -11.50 0.60 -0.94
C LYS A 32 -10.36 -0.34 -1.34
N ASN A 33 -9.74 -0.11 -2.50
CA ASN A 33 -8.65 -0.94 -3.02
C ASN A 33 -7.37 -0.74 -2.18
N VAL A 34 -7.09 0.51 -1.79
CA VAL A 34 -5.96 0.84 -0.91
C VAL A 34 -6.11 0.14 0.44
N VAL A 35 -7.30 0.21 1.05
CA VAL A 35 -7.61 -0.45 2.32
C VAL A 35 -7.48 -1.97 2.21
N GLU A 36 -8.00 -2.57 1.14
CA GLU A 36 -7.89 -4.02 0.92
C GLU A 36 -6.41 -4.47 0.87
N VAL A 37 -5.58 -3.76 0.11
CA VAL A 37 -4.15 -4.07 -0.04
C VAL A 37 -3.39 -3.84 1.27
N ILE A 38 -3.75 -2.83 2.05
CA ILE A 38 -3.21 -2.62 3.39
C ILE A 38 -3.55 -3.80 4.31
N ASN A 39 -4.78 -4.32 4.25
CA ASN A 39 -5.23 -5.46 5.07
C ASN A 39 -4.56 -6.79 4.69
N ARG A 40 -4.14 -6.96 3.43
CA ARG A 40 -3.38 -8.15 3.00
C ARG A 40 -1.96 -8.21 3.57
N CYS A 41 -1.44 -7.09 4.08
CA CYS A 41 -0.08 -7.04 4.61
C CYS A 41 0.03 -7.89 5.90
N PRO A 42 0.80 -9.01 5.90
CA PRO A 42 0.89 -9.90 7.06
C PRO A 42 1.51 -9.23 8.29
N SER A 43 2.29 -8.18 8.05
CA SER A 43 2.97 -7.41 9.10
C SER A 43 2.16 -6.25 9.67
N GLY A 44 1.03 -5.88 9.04
CA GLY A 44 0.23 -4.72 9.43
C GLY A 44 1.02 -3.40 9.43
N ALA A 45 2.06 -3.28 8.60
CA ALA A 45 2.99 -2.16 8.63
C ALA A 45 2.36 -0.83 8.19
N LEU A 46 1.37 -0.90 7.30
CA LEU A 46 0.64 0.26 6.80
C LEU A 46 -0.62 0.47 7.65
N LYS A 47 -0.87 1.73 8.00
CA LYS A 47 -2.07 2.15 8.73
C LYS A 47 -2.73 3.28 7.94
N TYR A 48 -4.04 3.32 7.97
CA TYR A 48 -4.83 4.42 7.43
C TYR A 48 -5.67 5.02 8.56
N LYS A 49 -6.02 6.30 8.41
CA LYS A 49 -6.98 6.99 9.28
C LYS A 49 -8.21 7.32 8.45
N ARG A 50 -9.36 7.34 9.12
CA ARG A 50 -10.62 7.81 8.55
C ARG A 50 -10.74 9.31 8.74
#